data_AF-A0AAP3A2H2-F1
#
_entry.id   AF-A0AAP3A2H2-F1
#
_cell.length_a   1.000
_cell.length_b   1.000
_cell.length_c   1.000
_cell.angle_alpha   90.00
_cell.angle_beta   90.00
_cell.angle_gamma   90.00
#
_symmetry.space_group_name_H-M   'P 1'
#
loop_
_entity.id
_entity.type
_entity.pdbx_description
1 polymer ?
#
loop_
_entity_poly.entity_id
_entity_poly.type
_entity_poly.pdbx_seq_one_letter_code
_entity_poly.pdbx_strand_id
1 'polypeptide(L)'
;MKQMSLIEMDGFLKGKCIPRDLKVNETNAEYLVRKFGELESKLETALRECRSAVITIDNLEAKCAKMAAENTSLKQSEKEFNDF
;
A
#
# COMPACT_ATOMS: atom_id res chain seq x y z
N MET A 1 15.53 -4.31 -10.85
CA MET A 1 15.20 -5.55 -11.58
C MET A 1 13.96 -5.29 -12.42
N LYS A 2 14.00 -5.51 -13.74
CA LYS A 2 12.84 -5.27 -14.61
C LYS A 2 11.73 -6.27 -14.26
N GLN A 3 10.50 -5.80 -14.08
CA GLN A 3 9.36 -6.69 -13.87
C GLN A 3 9.06 -7.46 -15.16
N MET A 4 8.81 -8.76 -15.03
CA MET A 4 8.43 -9.58 -16.17
C MET A 4 7.08 -9.09 -16.70
N SER A 5 6.99 -8.83 -18.01
CA SER A 5 5.73 -8.51 -18.67
C SER A 5 4.83 -9.75 -18.74
N LEU A 6 3.52 -9.52 -18.91
CA LEU A 6 2.56 -10.62 -19.10
C LEU A 6 2.92 -11.48 -20.32
N ILE A 7 3.48 -10.86 -21.38
CA ILE A 7 3.90 -11.56 -22.60
C ILE A 7 5.12 -12.47 -22.32
N GLU A 8 6.11 -11.97 -21.59
CA GLU A 8 7.28 -12.77 -21.20
C GLU A 8 6.87 -13.94 -20.28
N MET A 9 5.95 -13.70 -19.34
CA MET A 9 5.45 -14.73 -18.44
C MET A 9 4.67 -15.81 -19.19
N ASP A 10 3.76 -15.41 -20.10
CA ASP A 10 3.03 -16.35 -20.94
C ASP A 10 3.97 -17.20 -21.81
N GLY A 11 4.99 -16.56 -22.41
CA GLY A 11 6.03 -17.24 -23.18
C GLY A 11 6.82 -18.24 -22.34
N PHE A 12 7.21 -17.86 -21.13
CA PHE A 12 7.93 -18.73 -20.19
C PHE A 12 7.09 -19.94 -19.78
N LEU A 13 5.84 -19.71 -19.35
CA LEU A 13 4.94 -20.78 -18.91
C LEU A 13 4.58 -21.75 -20.04
N LYS A 14 4.57 -21.29 -21.29
CA LYS A 14 4.37 -22.13 -22.47
C LYS A 14 5.64 -22.79 -23.00
N GLY A 15 6.80 -22.55 -22.39
CA GLY A 15 8.09 -23.06 -22.85
C GLY A 15 8.58 -22.45 -24.17
N LYS A 16 8.04 -21.29 -24.56
CA LYS A 16 8.39 -20.57 -25.80
C LYS A 16 9.49 -19.52 -25.60
N CYS A 17 9.80 -19.15 -24.36
CA CYS A 17 10.76 -18.10 -24.02
C CYS A 17 11.54 -18.45 -22.75
N ILE A 18 12.78 -17.99 -22.66
CA ILE A 18 13.61 -18.08 -21.45
C ILE A 18 13.70 -16.68 -20.80
N PRO A 19 13.38 -16.55 -19.49
CA PRO A 19 13.48 -15.28 -18.80
C PRO A 19 14.91 -14.74 -18.81
N ARG A 20 15.07 -13.45 -19.13
CA ARG A 20 16.38 -12.79 -19.17
C ARG A 20 17.11 -12.82 -17.83
N ASP A 21 16.37 -12.84 -16.72
CA ASP A 21 16.92 -12.82 -15.37
C ASP A 21 16.94 -14.19 -14.70
N LEU A 22 16.82 -15.27 -15.49
CA LEU A 22 17.10 -16.63 -15.04
C LEU A 22 18.60 -16.75 -14.72
N LYS A 23 18.93 -17.20 -13.51
CA LYS A 23 20.33 -17.33 -13.09
C LYS A 23 20.95 -18.61 -13.66
N VAL A 24 22.28 -18.61 -13.82
CA VAL A 24 23.02 -19.82 -14.17
C VAL A 24 22.79 -20.87 -13.09
N ASN A 25 22.46 -22.10 -13.50
CA ASN A 25 22.08 -23.22 -12.62
C ASN A 25 20.79 -23.03 -11.82
N GLU A 26 19.95 -22.05 -12.15
CA GLU A 26 18.61 -21.93 -11.58
C GLU A 26 17.63 -22.70 -12.47
N THR A 27 16.93 -23.66 -11.87
CA THR A 27 15.83 -24.38 -12.51
C THR A 27 14.62 -23.47 -12.67
N ASN A 28 13.72 -23.81 -13.60
CA ASN A 28 12.48 -23.06 -13.79
C ASN A 28 11.61 -23.01 -12.52
N ALA A 29 11.65 -24.07 -11.70
CA ALA A 29 10.92 -24.12 -10.44
C ALA A 29 11.52 -23.15 -9.40
N GLU A 30 12.85 -23.16 -9.25
CA GLU A 30 13.55 -22.22 -8.35
C GLU A 30 13.33 -20.77 -8.78
N TYR A 31 13.36 -20.51 -10.09
CA TYR A 31 13.03 -19.21 -10.66
C TYR A 31 11.64 -18.73 -10.25
N LEU A 32 10.62 -19.59 -10.43
CA LEU A 32 9.24 -19.28 -10.07
C LEU A 32 9.08 -19.04 -8.57
N VAL A 33 9.67 -19.90 -7.72
CA VAL A 33 9.64 -19.72 -6.26
C VAL A 33 10.23 -18.38 -5.87
N ARG A 34 11.38 -18.00 -6.45
CA ARG A 34 11.98 -16.69 -6.22
C ARG A 34 11.07 -15.55 -6.66
N LYS A 35 10.45 -15.64 -7.84
CA LYS A 35 9.53 -14.61 -8.35
C LYS A 35 8.29 -14.44 -7.52
N PHE A 36 7.69 -15.53 -7.06
CA PHE A 36 6.54 -15.46 -6.17
C PHE A 36 6.94 -14.88 -4.82
N GLY A 37 8.09 -15.27 -4.24
CA GLY A 37 8.59 -14.67 -3.01
C GLY A 37 8.87 -13.16 -3.13
N GLU A 38 9.40 -12.69 -4.26
CA GLU A 38 9.56 -11.26 -4.56
C GLU A 38 8.20 -10.52 -4.58
N LEU A 39 7.15 -11.14 -5.12
CA LEU A 39 5.81 -10.58 -5.18
C LEU A 39 5.11 -10.60 -3.81
N GLU A 40 5.24 -11.69 -3.05
CA GLU A 40 4.73 -11.82 -1.69
C GLU A 40 5.35 -10.77 -0.76
N SER A 41 6.66 -10.55 -0.86
CA SER A 41 7.35 -9.52 -0.07
C SER A 41 6.87 -8.10 -0.39
N LYS A 42 6.64 -7.79 -1.68
CA LYS A 42 6.04 -6.52 -2.09
C LYS A 42 4.61 -6.37 -1.59
N LEU A 43 3.82 -7.43 -1.68
CA LEU A 43 2.44 -7.45 -1.19
C LEU A 43 2.38 -7.22 0.32
N GLU A 44 3.23 -7.89 1.10
CA GLU A 44 3.31 -7.72 2.55
C GLU A 44 3.72 -6.28 2.92
N THR A 45 4.65 -5.69 2.18
CA THR A 45 5.05 -4.29 2.37
C THR A 45 3.90 -3.34 2.10
N ALA A 46 3.20 -3.50 0.97
CA ALA A 46 2.04 -2.68 0.63
C ALA A 46 0.90 -2.82 1.65
N LEU A 47 0.64 -4.03 2.15
CA LEU A 47 -0.35 -4.27 3.19
C LEU A 47 0.04 -3.62 4.52
N ARG A 48 1.32 -3.65 4.89
CA ARG A 48 1.83 -2.95 6.09
C ARG A 48 1.63 -1.45 5.99
N GLU A 49 1.95 -0.86 4.84
CA GLU A 49 1.74 0.56 4.58
C GLU A 49 0.26 0.94 4.61
N CYS A 50 -0.61 0.12 4.01
CA CYS A 50 -2.06 0.31 4.06
C CYS A 50 -2.59 0.30 5.50
N ARG A 51 -2.17 -0.67 6.34
CA ARG A 51 -2.52 -0.72 7.76
C ARG A 51 -2.07 0.54 8.51
N SER A 52 -0.86 1.02 8.23
CA SER A 52 -0.35 2.27 8.81
C SER A 52 -1.18 3.49 8.38
N ALA A 53 -1.60 3.54 7.11
CA ALA A 53 -2.43 4.61 6.60
C ALA A 53 -3.80 4.62 7.28
N VAL A 54 -4.43 3.45 7.46
CA VAL A 54 -5.72 3.31 8.17
C VAL A 54 -5.63 3.88 9.59
N ILE A 55 -4.62 3.49 10.37
CA ILE A 55 -4.41 4.03 11.73
C ILE A 55 -4.22 5.55 11.70
N THR A 56 -3.54 6.08 10.69
CA THR A 56 -3.32 7.51 10.55
C THR A 56 -4.62 8.25 10.24
N ILE A 57 -5.48 7.68 9.39
CA ILE A 57 -6.80 8.21 9.06
C ILE A 57 -7.67 8.25 10.33
N ASP A 58 -7.78 7.15 11.06
CA ASP A 58 -8.58 7.08 12.29
C ASP A 58 -8.16 8.17 13.30
N ASN A 59 -6.85 8.38 13.45
CA ASN A 59 -6.31 9.42 14.31
C ASN A 59 -6.64 10.84 13.83
N LEU A 60 -6.60 11.08 12.52
CA LEU A 60 -6.94 12.38 11.93
C LEU A 60 -8.45 12.65 12.06
N GLU A 61 -9.29 11.65 11.83
CA GLU A 61 -10.75 11.74 12.00
C GLU A 61 -11.10 12.11 13.45
N ALA A 62 -10.47 11.46 14.44
CA ALA A 62 -10.66 11.80 15.85
C ALA A 62 -10.24 13.24 16.18
N LYS A 63 -9.11 13.71 15.62
CA LYS A 63 -8.67 15.12 15.79
C LYS A 63 -9.63 16.11 15.14
N CYS A 64 -10.11 15.81 13.93
CA CYS A 64 -11.08 16.63 13.23
C CYS A 64 -12.41 16.73 14.01
N ALA A 65 -12.90 15.63 14.56
CA ALA A 65 -14.10 15.62 15.40
C ALA A 65 -13.94 16.50 16.65
N LYS A 66 -12.78 16.41 17.32
CA LYS A 66 -12.46 17.25 18.49
C LYS A 66 -12.42 18.73 18.13
N MET A 67 -11.70 19.09 17.06
CA MET A 67 -11.62 20.49 16.60
C MET A 67 -12.99 21.05 16.19
N ALA A 68 -13.84 20.23 15.58
CA ALA A 68 -15.21 20.63 15.24
C ALA A 68 -16.01 20.98 16.50
N ALA A 69 -15.92 20.15 17.56
CA ALA A 69 -16.59 20.40 18.84
C ALA A 69 -16.07 21.66 19.56
N GLU A 70 -14.75 21.90 19.53
CA GLU A 70 -14.13 23.12 20.05
C GLU A 70 -14.61 24.35 19.28
N ASN A 71 -14.62 24.30 17.94
CA ASN A 71 -15.09 25.39 17.10
C ASN A 71 -16.57 25.73 17.33
N THR A 72 -17.43 24.72 17.54
CA THR A 72 -18.84 24.97 17.88
C THR A 72 -18.97 25.66 19.24
N SER A 73 -18.18 25.25 20.23
CA SER A 73 -18.19 25.86 21.58
C SER A 73 -17.70 27.31 21.55
N LEU A 74 -16.64 27.59 20.78
CA LEU A 74 -16.09 28.95 20.63
C LEU A 74 -17.08 29.90 19.96
N LYS A 75 -17.73 29.46 18.87
CA LYS A 75 -18.77 30.27 18.20
C LYS A 75 -19.96 30.58 19.11
N GLN A 76 -20.34 29.62 19.95
CA GLN A 76 -21.40 29.85 20.93
C GLN A 76 -20.98 30.89 21.97
N SER A 77 -19.76 30.78 22.51
CA SER A 77 -19.22 31.76 23.47
C SER A 77 -19.04 33.15 22.84
N GLU A 78 -18.64 33.25 21.58
CA GLU A 78 -18.53 34.51 20.84
C GLU A 78 -19.91 35.19 20.70
N LYS A 79 -20.94 34.41 20.39
CA LYS A 79 -22.31 34.93 20.31
C LYS A 79 -22.79 35.47 21.67
N GLU A 80 -22.59 34.69 22.74
CA GLU A 80 -22.95 35.10 24.10
C GLU A 80 -22.22 36.37 24.56
N PHE A 81 -20.96 36.55 24.16
CA PHE A 81 -20.20 37.77 24.46
C PHE A 81 -20.72 38.98 23.67
N ASN A 82 -21.06 38.81 22.39
CA ASN A 82 -21.56 39.90 21.54
C ASN A 82 -22.99 40.36 21.90
N ASP A 83 -23.76 39.53 22.61
CA ASP A 83 -25.11 39.84 23.08
C ASP A 83 -25.11 40.65 24.41
N PHE A 84 -23.93 40.99 24.96
CA PHE A 84 -23.72 41.76 26.21
C PHE A 84 -23.23 43.19 25.94
#